data_AF-A0A060BRT2-F1
#
_entry.id   AF-A0A060BRT2-F1
#
_cell.length_a   1.000
_cell.length_b   1.000
_cell.length_c   1.000
_cell.angle_alpha   90.00
_cell.angle_beta   90.00
_cell.angle_gamma   90.00
#
_symmetry.space_group_name_H-M   'P 1'
#
loop_
_entity.id
_entity.type
_entity.pdbx_description
1 polymer ?
#
loop_
_entity_poly.entity_id
_entity_poly.type
_entity_poly.pdbx_seq_one_letter_code
_entity_poly.pdbx_strand_id
1 'polypeptide(L)' 'MTGRDRGQIERTSDGMPYSRSLLMGADGRVLAEDWRIRGAGHAWSGGAPEGSFTEPAGPDASREMVRFFL' A
#
# COMPACT_ATOMS: atom_id res chain seq x y z
N MET A 1 24.54 -15.29 5.82
CA MET A 1 23.10 -15.23 6.17
C MET A 1 22.75 -13.77 6.36
N THR A 2 21.86 -13.10 5.62
CA THR A 2 20.47 -13.45 5.28
C THR A 2 20.05 -12.73 3.99
N GLY A 3 19.56 -13.46 2.99
CA GLY A 3 18.85 -12.85 1.86
C GLY A 3 17.44 -12.50 2.29
N ARG A 4 17.07 -11.21 2.27
CA ARG A 4 15.67 -10.79 2.34
C ARG A 4 15.10 -10.90 0.94
N ASP A 5 14.21 -11.85 0.73
CA ASP A 5 13.47 -11.91 -0.53
C ASP A 5 12.43 -10.78 -0.56
N ARG A 6 12.47 -9.95 -1.60
CA ARG A 6 11.53 -8.83 -1.79
C ARG A 6 10.63 -9.19 -2.97
N GLY A 7 9.39 -9.54 -2.68
CA GLY A 7 8.36 -9.68 -3.71
C GLY A 7 7.81 -8.31 -4.10
N GLN A 8 7.80 -7.96 -5.38
CA GLN A 8 7.18 -6.73 -5.88
C GLN A 8 5.88 -7.04 -6.62
N ILE A 9 4.82 -6.31 -6.31
CA ILE A 9 3.53 -6.36 -7.00
C ILE A 9 3.21 -4.94 -7.46
N GLU A 10 3.25 -4.69 -8.76
CA GLU A 10 2.72 -3.46 -9.35
C GLU A 10 1.25 -3.66 -9.71
N ARG A 11 0.40 -2.71 -9.32
CA ARG A 11 -1.02 -2.73 -9.68
C ARG A 11 -1.48 -1.33 -10.04
N THR A 12 -2.08 -1.23 -11.22
CA THR A 12 -2.86 -0.08 -11.63
C THR A 12 -4.32 -0.44 -11.44
N SER A 13 -4.98 0.11 -10.44
CA SER A 13 -6.45 0.15 -10.39
C SER A 13 -6.97 1.29 -11.26
N ASP A 14 -8.29 1.36 -11.49
CA ASP A 14 -9.01 2.46 -12.18
C ASP A 14 -8.90 3.84 -11.46
N GLY A 15 -7.85 4.04 -10.66
CA GLY A 15 -7.55 5.22 -9.87
C GLY A 15 -6.05 5.54 -9.92
N MET A 16 -5.50 6.06 -8.82
CA MET A 16 -4.09 6.46 -8.78
C MET A 16 -3.15 5.27 -8.98
N PRO A 17 -2.10 5.40 -9.81
CA PRO A 17 -1.11 4.36 -9.96
C PRO A 17 -0.36 4.12 -8.65
N TYR A 18 -0.22 2.85 -8.25
CA TYR A 18 0.51 2.49 -7.05
C TYR A 18 1.38 1.25 -7.23
N SER A 19 2.37 1.10 -6.36
CA SER A 19 3.18 -0.12 -6.24
C SER A 19 3.13 -0.62 -4.80
N ARG A 20 3.10 -1.95 -4.63
CA ARG A 20 3.19 -2.61 -3.34
C ARG A 20 4.36 -3.58 -3.35
N SER A 21 5.28 -3.46 -2.40
CA SER A 21 6.39 -4.40 -2.23
C SER A 21 6.29 -5.08 -0.87
N LEU A 22 6.57 -6.38 -0.84
CA LEU A 22 6.54 -7.20 0.38
C LEU A 22 7.96 -7.42 0.88
N LEU A 23 8.15 -7.22 2.17
CA LEU A 23 9.34 -7.67 2.88
C LEU A 23 9.04 -9.03 3.51
N MET A 24 9.68 -10.09 3.02
CA MET A 24 9.49 -11.44 3.55
C MET A 24 10.54 -11.77 4.62
N GLY A 25 10.10 -12.47 5.67
CA GLY A 25 10.94 -13.14 6.65
C GLY A 25 11.52 -14.44 6.10
N ALA A 26 12.54 -14.97 6.77
CA ALA A 26 13.16 -16.23 6.40
C ALA A 26 12.20 -17.44 6.54
N ASP A 27 11.13 -17.28 7.32
CA ASP A 27 10.04 -18.24 7.52
C ASP A 27 8.91 -18.09 6.48
N GLY A 28 9.07 -17.22 5.49
CA GLY A 28 8.07 -16.96 4.46
C GLY A 28 6.91 -16.08 4.91
N ARG A 29 6.95 -15.49 6.12
CA ARG A 29 5.93 -14.54 6.56
C ARG A 29 6.19 -13.16 5.99
N VAL A 30 5.13 -12.41 5.68
CA VAL A 30 5.24 -10.99 5.33
C VAL A 30 5.51 -10.20 6.61
N LEU A 31 6.64 -9.51 6.69
CA LEU A 31 7.02 -8.67 7.82
C LEU A 31 6.58 -7.21 7.64
N ALA A 32 6.55 -6.73 6.41
CA ALA A 32 6.12 -5.37 6.09
C ALA A 32 5.65 -5.26 4.63
N GLU A 33 4.86 -4.23 4.35
CA GLU A 33 4.46 -3.84 3.01
C GLU A 33 4.81 -2.37 2.76
N ASP A 34 5.57 -2.10 1.69
CA ASP A 34 5.85 -0.74 1.20
C ASP A 34 4.83 -0.42 0.10
N TRP A 35 3.97 0.56 0.37
CA TRP A 35 2.97 1.08 -0.55
C TRP A 35 3.38 2.46 -1.03
N ARG A 36 3.47 2.65 -2.35
CA ARG A 36 3.78 3.94 -2.96
C ARG A 36 2.69 4.32 -3.94
N ILE A 37 2.01 5.42 -3.67
CA ILE A 37 0.95 5.97 -4.52
C ILE A 37 1.53 7.19 -5.24
N ARG A 38 1.53 7.16 -6.57
CA ARG A 38 2.10 8.24 -7.39
C ARG A 38 1.11 9.39 -7.48
N GLY A 39 1.53 10.58 -7.04
CA GLY A 39 0.76 11.81 -7.19
C GLY A 39 -0.18 12.15 -6.02
N ALA A 40 -0.28 11.31 -4.98
CA ALA A 40 -1.17 11.55 -3.85
C ALA A 40 -0.77 12.74 -2.94
N GLY A 41 0.47 13.23 -3.04
CA GLY A 41 0.95 14.31 -2.18
C GLY A 41 0.87 13.96 -0.69
N HIS A 42 0.36 14.87 0.13
CA HIS A 42 0.17 14.68 1.58
C HIS A 42 -1.27 14.25 1.94
N ALA A 43 -2.02 13.70 0.99
CA ALA A 43 -3.37 13.23 1.22
C ALA A 43 -3.39 11.77 1.70
N TRP A 44 -4.40 11.43 2.49
CA TRP A 44 -4.70 10.06 2.87
C TRP A 44 -5.32 9.32 1.68
N SER A 45 -4.74 8.19 1.28
CA SER A 45 -5.20 7.42 0.12
C SER A 45 -6.52 6.71 0.38
N GLY A 46 -7.46 6.89 -0.54
CA GLY A 46 -8.86 6.50 -0.39
C GLY A 46 -9.64 7.50 0.46
N GLY A 47 -10.59 7.00 1.25
CA GLY A 47 -11.46 7.84 2.08
C GLY A 47 -12.64 8.44 1.30
N ALA A 48 -13.41 9.28 1.99
CA ALA A 48 -14.62 9.89 1.43
C ALA A 48 -14.28 11.16 0.63
N PRO A 49 -14.89 11.39 -0.56
CA PRO A 49 -14.63 12.58 -1.38
C PRO A 49 -14.86 13.93 -0.70
N GLU A 50 -15.77 13.98 0.27
CA GLU A 50 -16.05 15.16 1.09
C GLU A 50 -15.03 15.39 2.21
N GLY A 51 -14.10 14.45 2.43
CA GLY A 51 -13.11 14.52 3.49
C GLY A 51 -11.92 15.42 3.15
N SER A 52 -11.58 16.34 4.06
CA SER A 52 -10.35 17.14 3.94
C SER A 52 -9.11 16.24 3.97
N PHE A 53 -8.12 16.58 3.12
CA PHE A 53 -6.84 15.85 3.02
C PHE A 53 -6.98 14.37 2.66
N THR A 54 -8.03 14.00 1.93
CA THR A 54 -8.19 12.66 1.36
C THR A 54 -7.89 12.68 -0.14
N GLU A 55 -7.49 11.53 -0.66
CA GLU A 55 -7.34 11.29 -2.09
C GLU A 55 -8.17 10.06 -2.46
N PRO A 56 -9.48 10.24 -2.74
CA PRO A 56 -10.41 9.14 -2.99
C PRO A 56 -10.04 8.29 -4.21
N ALA A 57 -9.26 8.82 -5.15
CA ALA A 57 -8.80 8.04 -6.30
C ALA A 57 -7.69 7.05 -5.94
N GLY A 58 -7.07 7.19 -4.77
CA GLY A 58 -6.07 6.24 -4.26
C GLY A 58 -6.70 4.92 -3.75
N PRO A 59 -5.90 3.84 -3.61
CA PRO A 59 -6.33 2.65 -2.90
C PRO A 59 -6.76 2.96 -1.46
N ASP A 60 -7.72 2.20 -0.93
CA ASP A 60 -8.22 2.37 0.44
C ASP A 60 -7.15 1.99 1.49
N ALA A 61 -6.36 2.96 1.95
CA ALA A 61 -5.28 2.71 2.89
C ALA A 61 -5.79 2.14 4.22
N SER A 62 -6.96 2.58 4.70
CA SER A 62 -7.53 2.11 5.96
C SER A 62 -7.88 0.64 5.90
N ARG A 63 -8.54 0.20 4.83
CA ARG A 63 -8.81 -1.21 4.57
C ARG A 63 -7.53 -2.03 4.45
N GLU A 64 -6.52 -1.51 3.75
CA GLU A 64 -5.27 -2.23 3.56
C GLU A 64 -4.43 -2.35 4.85
N MET A 65 -4.52 -1.37 5.77
CA MET A 65 -3.93 -1.48 7.10
C MET A 65 -4.62 -2.57 7.92
N VAL A 66 -5.96 -2.59 7.94
CA VAL A 66 -6.73 -3.61 8.65
C VAL A 66 -6.42 -5.00 8.12
N ARG A 67 -6.39 -5.20 6.79
CA ARG A 67 -6.06 -6.47 6.13
C ARG A 67 -4.64 -6.96 6.45
N PHE A 68 -3.71 -6.05 6.75
CA PHE A 68 -2.34 -6.44 7.08
C PHE A 68 -2.17 -6.79 8.56
N PHE A 69 -2.79 -6.03 9.45
CA PHE A 69 -2.56 -6.16 10.90
C PHE A 69 -3.55 -7.09 11.61
N LEU A 70 -4.71 -7.40 11.03
CA LEU A 70 -5.75 -8.27 11.60
C LEU A 70 -6.03 -9.48 10.69
#